data_AF-A0A8J7L5A4-F1
#
_entry.id   AF-A0A8J7L5A4-F1
#
_cell.length_a   1.000
_cell.length_b   1.000
_cell.length_c   1.000
_cell.angle_alpha   90.00
_cell.angle_beta   90.00
_cell.angle_gamma   90.00
#
_symmetry.space_group_name_H-M   'P 1'
#
loop_
_entity.id
_entity.type
_entity.pdbx_description
1 polymer ?
#
loop_
_entity_poly.entity_id
_entity_poly.type
_entity_poly.pdbx_seq_one_letter_code
_entity_poly.pdbx_strand_id
1 'polypeptide(L)'
;MAPKITDFVEDAGAPGIIAGIGAVLLAPVIIPVMAGIGKPIAKSLIKGGIVAYEKSKGAFAELGETWEDILAEAKAELAEDKETPAFEAAGNPADSTTGNGV
;
A
#
# COMPACT_ATOMS: atom_id res chain seq x y z
N MET A 1 16.23 -15.18 -22.10
CA MET A 1 16.03 -13.83 -21.52
C MET A 1 15.26 -14.05 -20.23
N ALA A 2 15.82 -13.71 -19.06
CA ALA A 2 15.11 -13.91 -17.80
C ALA A 2 14.04 -12.82 -17.65
N PRO A 3 12.79 -13.15 -17.29
CA PRO A 3 11.75 -12.16 -17.08
C PRO A 3 12.14 -11.24 -15.91
N LYS A 4 12.10 -9.92 -16.11
CA LYS A 4 12.35 -8.97 -15.03
C LYS A 4 11.02 -8.71 -14.32
N ILE A 5 11.11 -8.59 -12.99
CA ILE A 5 9.97 -8.25 -12.13
C ILE A 5 9.34 -6.90 -12.52
N THR A 6 10.14 -5.97 -13.06
CA THR A 6 9.69 -4.67 -13.56
C THR A 6 8.73 -4.82 -14.74
N ASP A 7 8.97 -5.80 -15.62
CA ASP A 7 8.15 -6.03 -16.81
C ASP A 7 6.74 -6.50 -16.40
N PHE A 8 6.64 -7.30 -15.34
CA PHE A 8 5.35 -7.71 -14.76
C PHE A 8 4.61 -6.55 -14.07
N VAL A 9 5.32 -5.60 -13.49
CA VAL A 9 4.71 -4.45 -12.78
C VAL A 9 4.20 -3.41 -13.78
N GLU A 10 4.94 -3.15 -14.85
CA GLU A 10 4.50 -2.27 -15.94
C GLU A 10 3.29 -2.85 -16.69
N ASP A 11 3.29 -4.17 -16.94
CA ASP A 11 2.21 -4.82 -17.68
C ASP A 11 0.95 -5.07 -16.81
N ALA A 12 1.10 -5.27 -15.50
CA ALA A 12 -0.01 -5.47 -14.56
C ALA A 12 -0.55 -4.17 -13.95
N GLY A 13 0.14 -3.04 -14.08
CA GLY A 13 -0.28 -1.74 -13.54
C GLY A 13 -0.36 -1.70 -12.01
N ALA A 14 -1.33 -0.95 -11.46
CA ALA A 14 -1.50 -0.77 -10.01
C ALA A 14 -1.60 -2.10 -9.22
N PRO A 15 -2.29 -3.15 -9.70
CA PRO A 15 -2.24 -4.48 -9.10
C PRO A 15 -0.83 -5.08 -9.00
N GLY A 16 0.02 -4.86 -10.01
CA GLY A 16 1.41 -5.32 -10.04
C GLY A 16 2.26 -4.67 -8.96
N ILE A 17 2.08 -3.36 -8.72
CA ILE A 17 2.76 -2.61 -7.67
C ILE A 17 2.40 -3.17 -6.28
N ILE A 18 1.10 -3.35 -6.00
CA ILE A 18 0.64 -3.85 -4.69
C ILE A 18 1.18 -5.25 -4.42
N ALA A 19 1.09 -6.15 -5.42
CA ALA A 19 1.64 -7.49 -5.31
C ALA A 19 3.16 -7.48 -5.12
N GLY A 20 3.87 -6.59 -5.81
CA GLY A 20 5.32 -6.41 -5.71
C GLY A 20 5.76 -5.97 -4.30
N ILE A 21 5.08 -4.98 -3.71
CA ILE A 21 5.37 -4.54 -2.34
C ILE A 21 5.13 -5.68 -1.34
N GLY A 22 4.00 -6.38 -1.45
CA GLY A 22 3.69 -7.53 -0.60
C GLY A 22 4.74 -8.63 -0.71
N ALA A 23 5.20 -8.94 -1.93
CA ALA A 23 6.23 -9.94 -2.18
C ALA A 23 7.59 -9.56 -1.56
N VAL A 24 8.01 -8.29 -1.66
CA VAL A 24 9.28 -7.82 -1.08
C VAL A 24 9.25 -7.89 0.45
N LEU A 25 8.14 -7.50 1.07
CA LEU A 25 8.00 -7.56 2.53
C LEU A 25 8.01 -9.00 3.06
N LEU A 26 7.44 -9.94 2.29
CA LEU A 26 7.35 -11.35 2.67
C LEU A 26 8.57 -12.18 2.26
N ALA A 27 9.38 -11.71 1.30
CA ALA A 27 10.58 -12.37 0.80
C ALA A 27 11.52 -12.93 1.90
N PRO A 28 11.90 -12.17 2.95
CA PRO A 28 12.81 -12.68 3.99
C PRO A 28 12.20 -13.83 4.83
N VAL A 29 10.87 -13.97 4.85
CA VAL A 29 10.17 -15.06 5.55
C VAL A 29 9.98 -16.27 4.63
N ILE A 30 9.66 -16.05 3.36
CA ILE A 30 9.37 -17.13 2.40
C ILE A 30 10.65 -17.86 1.95
N ILE A 31 11.72 -17.12 1.67
CA ILE A 31 12.99 -17.70 1.21
C ILE A 31 13.53 -18.80 2.15
N PRO A 32 13.65 -18.62 3.48
CA PRO A 32 14.17 -19.64 4.38
C PRO A 32 13.25 -20.87 4.53
N VAL A 33 11.93 -20.70 4.40
CA VAL A 33 10.95 -21.79 4.54
C VAL A 33 11.03 -22.81 3.39
N MET A 34 11.46 -22.37 2.21
CA MET A 34 11.51 -23.20 0.99
C MET A 34 12.74 -24.14 0.93
N ALA A 35 13.74 -23.97 1.80
CA ALA A 35 15.03 -24.67 1.69
C ALA A 35 15.07 -26.14 2.17
N GLY A 36 13.96 -26.73 2.66
CA GLY A 36 14.00 -28.16 3.04
C GLY A 36 12.71 -28.85 3.49
N ILE A 37 11.58 -28.15 3.65
CA ILE A 37 10.38 -28.69 4.31
C ILE A 37 9.07 -28.29 3.57
N GLY A 38 9.18 -27.92 2.28
CA GLY A 38 8.10 -27.23 1.57
C GLY A 38 6.81 -28.04 1.40
N LYS A 39 6.88 -29.37 1.26
CA LYS A 39 5.69 -30.19 0.95
C LYS A 39 4.63 -30.24 2.07
N PRO A 40 4.96 -30.52 3.35
CA PRO A 40 3.97 -30.47 4.43
C PRO A 40 3.47 -29.03 4.71
N ILE A 41 4.30 -28.02 4.53
CA ILE A 41 3.91 -26.61 4.70
C ILE A 41 2.95 -26.19 3.60
N ALA A 42 3.26 -26.46 2.34
CA ALA A 42 2.36 -26.18 1.22
C ALA A 42 1.00 -26.88 1.40
N LYS A 43 1.01 -28.15 1.83
CA LYS A 43 -0.24 -28.89 2.12
C LYS A 43 -1.06 -28.24 3.24
N SER A 44 -0.39 -27.75 4.29
CA SER A 44 -1.04 -27.06 5.41
C SER A 44 -1.55 -25.68 5.01
N LEU A 45 -0.81 -24.93 4.20
CA LEU A 45 -1.21 -23.64 3.63
C LEU A 45 -2.41 -23.78 2.70
N ILE A 46 -2.41 -24.77 1.81
CA ILE A 46 -3.56 -25.02 0.93
C ILE A 46 -4.80 -25.35 1.76
N LYS A 47 -4.68 -26.26 2.74
CA LYS A 47 -5.81 -26.65 3.58
C LYS A 47 -6.29 -25.48 4.46
N GLY A 48 -5.37 -24.75 5.06
CA GLY A 48 -5.66 -23.56 5.86
C GLY A 48 -6.29 -22.45 5.02
N GLY A 49 -5.80 -22.24 3.79
CA GLY A 49 -6.30 -21.26 2.84
C GLY A 49 -7.73 -21.57 2.40
N ILE A 50 -8.06 -22.84 2.13
CA ILE A 50 -9.44 -23.27 1.83
C ILE A 50 -10.36 -22.94 3.02
N VAL A 51 -9.99 -23.33 4.24
CA VAL A 51 -10.81 -23.08 5.43
C VAL A 51 -10.96 -21.58 5.70
N ALA A 52 -9.89 -20.79 5.54
CA ALA A 52 -9.91 -19.35 5.71
C ALA A 52 -10.83 -18.68 4.66
N TYR A 53 -10.75 -19.11 3.39
CA TYR A 53 -11.59 -18.60 2.31
C TYR A 53 -13.08 -18.92 2.52
N GLU A 54 -13.39 -20.14 2.97
CA GLU A 54 -14.78 -20.52 3.29
C GLU A 54 -15.33 -19.71 4.46
N LYS A 55 -14.53 -19.50 5.52
CA LYS A 55 -14.92 -18.66 6.67
C LYS A 55 -15.03 -17.19 6.30
N SER A 56 -14.15 -16.69 5.45
CA SER A 56 -14.13 -15.28 5.07
C SER A 56 -15.40 -14.90 4.31
N LYS A 57 -15.99 -15.80 3.52
CA LYS A 57 -17.27 -15.55 2.83
C LYS A 57 -18.40 -15.12 3.78
N GLY A 58 -18.45 -15.67 4.99
CA GLY A 58 -19.40 -15.24 6.02
C GLY A 58 -18.97 -13.95 6.70
N ALA A 59 -17.69 -13.82 7.05
CA ALA A 59 -17.17 -12.65 7.75
C ALA A 59 -17.24 -11.35 6.92
N PHE A 60 -17.07 -11.44 5.60
CA PHE A 60 -17.18 -10.28 4.71
C PHE A 60 -18.61 -9.71 4.63
N ALA A 61 -19.64 -10.50 4.91
CA ALA A 61 -21.02 -10.00 4.92
C ALA A 61 -21.29 -9.07 6.10
N GLU A 62 -20.63 -9.29 7.23
CA GLU A 62 -20.79 -8.46 8.45
C GLU A 62 -19.77 -7.31 8.49
N LEU A 63 -18.57 -7.53 7.97
CA LEU A 63 -17.49 -6.53 7.99
C LEU A 63 -17.57 -5.50 6.85
N GLY A 64 -18.42 -5.73 5.84
CA GLY A 64 -18.55 -4.85 4.68
C GLY A 64 -18.97 -3.43 5.07
N GLU A 65 -19.98 -3.29 5.93
CA GLU A 65 -20.50 -1.97 6.34
C GLU A 65 -19.43 -1.15 7.09
N THR A 66 -18.80 -1.73 8.11
CA THR A 66 -17.75 -1.05 8.88
C THR A 66 -16.51 -0.75 8.03
N TRP A 67 -16.20 -1.62 7.06
CA TRP A 67 -15.10 -1.40 6.13
C TRP A 67 -15.37 -0.26 5.16
N GLU A 68 -16.59 -0.18 4.63
CA GLU A 68 -17.03 0.92 3.76
C GLU A 68 -17.01 2.26 4.51
N ASP A 69 -17.41 2.29 5.78
CA ASP A 69 -17.36 3.49 6.62
C ASP A 69 -15.93 3.99 6.82
N ILE A 70 -14.99 3.12 7.22
CA ILE A 70 -13.58 3.48 7.40
C ILE A 70 -12.95 3.91 6.07
N LEU A 71 -13.30 3.26 4.95
CA LEU A 71 -12.84 3.66 3.63
C LEU A 71 -13.40 5.01 3.20
N ALA A 72 -14.65 5.33 3.55
CA ALA A 72 -15.25 6.62 3.26
C ALA A 72 -14.58 7.72 4.07
N GLU A 73 -14.32 7.48 5.37
CA GLU A 73 -13.60 8.40 6.25
C GLU A 73 -12.17 8.66 5.73
N ALA A 74 -11.40 7.60 5.45
CA ALA A 74 -10.05 7.76 4.91
C ALA A 74 -10.02 8.47 3.55
N LYS A 75 -11.01 8.23 2.67
CA LYS A 75 -11.12 8.94 1.39
C LYS A 75 -11.45 10.43 1.57
N ALA A 76 -12.29 10.75 2.55
CA ALA A 76 -12.60 12.14 2.89
C ALA A 76 -11.36 12.87 3.40
N GLU A 77 -10.59 12.26 4.31
CA GLU A 77 -9.32 12.81 4.80
C GLU A 77 -8.32 13.05 3.66
N LEU A 78 -8.12 12.08 2.77
CA LEU A 78 -7.24 12.21 1.60
C LEU A 78 -7.70 13.25 0.56
N ALA A 79 -8.98 13.62 0.56
CA ALA A 79 -9.53 14.68 -0.29
C ALA A 79 -9.40 16.05 0.40
N GLU A 80 -9.61 16.11 1.71
CA GLU A 80 -9.39 17.31 2.53
C GLU A 80 -7.92 17.73 2.53
N ASP A 81 -6.98 16.77 2.64
CA ASP A 81 -5.54 17.01 2.49
C ASP A 81 -5.14 17.59 1.12
N LYS A 82 -5.95 17.34 0.07
CA LYS A 82 -5.75 17.95 -1.26
C LYS A 82 -6.38 19.34 -1.39
N GLU A 83 -7.39 19.64 -0.57
CA GLU A 83 -8.10 20.92 -0.58
C GLU A 83 -7.50 21.96 0.36
N THR A 84 -6.51 21.63 1.18
CA THR A 84 -5.62 22.65 1.76
C THR A 84 -4.71 23.24 0.68
N PRO A 85 -4.98 24.46 0.15
CA PRO A 85 -4.03 25.13 -0.70
C PRO A 85 -2.75 25.37 0.11
N ALA A 86 -1.61 25.32 -0.59
CA ALA A 86 -0.29 25.69 -0.12
C ALA A 86 -0.19 27.18 0.28
N PHE A 87 -1.03 27.63 1.21
CA PHE A 87 -0.94 28.94 1.85
C PHE A 87 0.01 28.84 3.05
N GLU A 88 1.28 28.61 2.75
CA GLU A 88 2.40 29.08 3.58
C GLU A 88 3.70 29.12 2.77
N ALA A 89 3.58 29.27 1.44
CA ALA A 89 4.71 29.54 0.54
C ALA A 89 4.66 30.99 0.03
N ALA A 90 4.47 31.99 0.90
CA ALA A 90 4.69 33.40 0.55
C ALA A 90 4.68 34.29 1.79
N GLY A 91 5.84 34.39 2.46
CA GLY A 91 6.00 35.26 3.63
C GLY A 91 7.43 35.73 3.88
N ASN A 92 8.25 35.85 2.83
CA ASN A 92 9.49 36.63 2.93
C ASN A 92 9.50 37.68 1.80
N PRO A 93 9.08 38.93 2.06
CA PRO A 93 9.31 40.01 1.11
C PRO A 93 10.78 40.40 1.23
N ALA A 94 11.57 39.95 0.28
CA ALA A 94 12.75 40.70 -0.09
C ALA A 94 12.26 41.96 -0.84
N ASP A 95 12.21 43.11 -0.17
CA ASP A 95 12.33 44.38 -0.89
C ASP A 95 12.95 45.52 -0.05
N SER A 96 13.91 46.15 -0.70
CA SER A 96 14.58 47.44 -0.53
C SER A 96 14.39 48.30 0.74
N THR A 97 15.52 48.61 1.38
CA THR A 97 15.76 49.94 1.98
C THR A 97 17.12 50.45 1.51
N THR A 98 17.09 51.13 0.36
CA THR A 98 18.06 52.18 0.04
C THR A 98 17.66 53.43 0.82
N GLY A 99 18.58 53.94 1.65
CA GLY A 99 18.56 55.30 2.21
C GLY A 99 18.40 55.37 3.74
N ASN A 100 19.46 55.67 4.51
CA ASN A 100 19.97 57.03 4.75
C ASN A 100 20.95 57.07 5.95
N GLY A 101 22.17 57.61 5.72
CA GLY A 101 23.05 58.39 6.62
C GLY A 101 23.41 57.90 8.04
N VAL A 102 24.72 57.65 8.27
CA VAL A 102 25.68 58.57 8.95
C VAL A 102 27.07 58.36 8.36
#